data_AF-A0A2S9G8M2-F1
#
_entry.id   AF-A0A2S9G8M2-F1
#
_cell.length_a   1.000
_cell.length_b   1.000
_cell.length_c   1.000
_cell.angle_alpha   90.00
_cell.angle_beta   90.00
_cell.angle_gamma   90.00
#
_symmetry.space_group_name_H-M   'P 1'
#
loop_
_entity.id
_entity.type
_entity.pdbx_description
1 polymer ?
#
loop_
_entity_poly.entity_id
_entity_poly.type
_entity_poly.pdbx_seq_one_letter_code
_entity_poly.pdbx_strand_id
1 'polypeptide(L)'
;TGEAETDRQLEKERFMAAVGARMAVLLGQGRDAVLCGDWNIAHTENDIKNWKGNVKKAGFLPQERQWLTDLLATGWVDVVREAHP
;
A
#
# COMPACT_ATOMS: atom_id res chain seq x y z
N THR A 1 -7.49 -1.26 16.35
CA THR A 1 -6.38 -0.29 16.40
C THR A 1 -5.26 -0.82 15.54
N GLY A 2 -4.66 0.00 14.67
CA GLY A 2 -3.44 -0.38 13.97
C GLY A 2 -2.27 -0.31 14.95
N GLU A 3 -1.67 -1.44 15.26
CA GLU A 3 -0.57 -1.56 16.22
C GLU A 3 0.72 -1.89 15.48
N ALA A 4 1.69 -0.98 15.56
CA ALA A 4 3.03 -1.18 15.01
C ALA A 4 3.82 -2.16 15.87
N GLU A 5 4.88 -2.75 15.30
CA GLU A 5 5.84 -3.60 16.03
C GLU A 5 5.20 -4.84 16.69
N THR A 6 4.13 -5.36 16.07
CA THR A 6 3.44 -6.59 16.49
C THR A 6 3.72 -7.74 15.52
N ASP A 7 3.48 -8.98 15.94
CA ASP A 7 3.53 -10.14 15.03
C ASP A 7 2.57 -10.00 13.83
N ARG A 8 1.43 -9.31 14.04
CA ARG A 8 0.49 -8.98 12.96
C ARG A 8 1.08 -7.99 11.97
N GLN A 9 1.85 -7.00 12.46
CA GLN A 9 2.55 -6.07 11.59
C GLN A 9 3.66 -6.77 10.79
N LEU A 10 4.41 -7.68 11.42
CA LEU A 10 5.41 -8.49 10.72
C LEU A 10 4.77 -9.36 9.64
N GLU A 11 3.63 -9.98 9.93
CA GLU A 11 2.90 -10.79 8.93
C GLU A 11 2.34 -9.91 7.80
N LYS A 12 1.86 -8.70 8.11
CA LYS A 12 1.48 -7.70 7.10
C LYS A 12 2.65 -7.36 6.19
N GLU A 13 3.84 -7.12 6.72
CA GLU A 13 5.04 -6.81 5.94
C GLU A 13 5.46 -7.97 5.03
N ARG A 14 5.37 -9.22 5.52
CA ARG A 14 5.58 -10.43 4.69
C ARG A 14 4.56 -10.52 3.56
N PHE A 15 3.29 -10.25 3.86
CA PHE A 15 2.23 -10.25 2.86
C PHE A 15 2.45 -9.17 1.81
N MET A 16 2.83 -7.95 2.21
CA MET A 16 3.18 -6.85 1.30
C MET A 16 4.31 -7.27 0.34
N ALA A 17 5.36 -7.92 0.85
CA ALA A 17 6.44 -8.42 0.00
C ALA A 17 5.94 -9.48 -1.01
N ALA A 18 5.11 -10.42 -0.56
CA ALA A 18 4.55 -11.46 -1.43
C ALA A 18 3.61 -10.89 -2.52
N VAL A 19 2.77 -9.90 -2.15
CA VAL A 19 1.90 -9.19 -3.09
C VAL A 19 2.74 -8.42 -4.12
N GLY A 20 3.74 -7.66 -3.69
CA GLY A 20 4.65 -6.95 -4.59
C GLY A 20 5.34 -7.88 -5.59
N ALA A 21 5.83 -9.04 -5.13
CA ALA A 21 6.42 -10.05 -6.00
C ALA A 21 5.41 -10.60 -7.03
N ARG A 22 4.17 -10.87 -6.61
CA ARG A 22 3.12 -11.33 -7.53
C ARG A 22 2.75 -10.25 -8.56
N MET A 23 2.66 -9.00 -8.12
CA MET A 23 2.37 -7.86 -9.00
C MET A 23 3.47 -7.65 -10.04
N ALA A 24 4.74 -7.82 -9.68
CA ALA A 24 5.86 -7.76 -10.64
C ALA A 24 5.73 -8.83 -11.74
N VAL A 25 5.32 -10.05 -11.38
CA VAL A 25 5.05 -11.12 -12.36
C VAL A 25 3.91 -10.74 -13.30
N LEU A 26 2.82 -10.16 -12.79
CA LEU A 26 1.68 -9.74 -13.61
C LEU A 26 2.09 -8.65 -14.60
N LEU A 27 2.87 -7.66 -14.15
CA LEU A 27 3.37 -6.59 -15.00
C LEU A 27 4.25 -7.12 -16.15
N GLY A 28 5.12 -8.10 -15.85
CA GLY A 28 5.99 -8.73 -16.86
C GLY A 28 5.26 -9.62 -17.88
N GLN A 29 4.00 -9.99 -17.64
CA GLN A 29 3.21 -10.82 -18.56
C GLN A 29 2.57 -10.02 -19.70
N GLY A 30 2.62 -8.68 -19.67
CA GLY A 30 2.05 -7.82 -20.71
C GLY A 30 0.53 -7.96 -20.85
N ARG A 31 -0.16 -8.36 -19.77
CA ARG A 31 -1.62 -8.45 -19.71
C ARG A 31 -2.16 -7.38 -18.80
N ASP A 32 -3.34 -6.87 -19.13
CA ASP A 32 -4.07 -5.98 -18.23
C ASP A 32 -4.45 -6.71 -16.95
N ALA A 33 -4.22 -6.08 -15.81
CA ALA A 33 -4.50 -6.61 -14.50
C ALA A 33 -5.11 -5.53 -13.60
N VAL A 34 -6.12 -5.92 -12.83
CA VAL A 34 -6.72 -5.06 -11.79
C VAL A 34 -6.59 -5.79 -10.46
N LEU A 35 -5.96 -5.12 -9.50
CA LEU A 35 -5.88 -5.62 -8.13
C LEU A 35 -6.85 -4.84 -7.25
N CYS A 36 -7.94 -5.50 -6.85
CA CYS A 36 -8.93 -4.96 -5.92
C CYS A 36 -8.74 -5.57 -4.53
N GLY A 37 -9.01 -4.78 -3.50
CA GLY A 37 -9.03 -5.26 -2.13
C GLY A 37 -8.93 -4.14 -1.12
N ASP A 38 -8.97 -4.51 0.16
CA ASP A 38 -8.64 -3.62 1.26
C ASP A 38 -7.14 -3.71 1.56
N TRP A 39 -6.40 -2.69 1.09
CA TRP A 39 -4.95 -2.61 1.24
C TRP A 39 -4.51 -2.36 2.69
N ASN A 40 -5.42 -1.91 3.57
CA ASN A 40 -5.11 -1.57 4.96
C ASN A 40 -3.93 -0.58 5.11
N ILE A 41 -3.69 0.28 4.11
CA ILE A 41 -2.67 1.33 4.09
C ILE A 41 -3.29 2.57 3.45
N ALA A 42 -3.24 3.70 4.14
CA ALA A 42 -3.46 5.03 3.55
C ALA A 42 -2.11 5.58 3.04
N HIS A 43 -2.06 6.10 1.81
CA HIS A 43 -0.81 6.44 1.12
C HIS A 43 -0.30 7.84 1.51
N THR A 44 -1.18 8.84 1.51
CA THR A 44 -0.85 10.24 1.80
C THR A 44 -1.77 10.83 2.86
N GLU A 45 -1.44 12.03 3.30
CA GLU A 45 -2.20 12.78 4.31
C GLU A 45 -3.64 13.07 3.86
N ASN A 46 -3.91 13.09 2.54
CA ASN A 46 -5.24 13.30 1.98
C ASN A 46 -6.14 12.06 2.11
N ASP A 47 -5.56 10.87 2.35
CA ASP A 47 -6.32 9.61 2.41
C ASP A 47 -6.88 9.30 3.80
N ILE A 48 -6.51 10.09 4.81
CA ILE A 48 -6.92 9.84 6.19
C ILE A 48 -7.14 11.14 6.96
N LYS A 49 -8.34 11.27 7.55
CA LYS A 49 -8.78 12.49 8.25
C LYS A 49 -7.83 12.94 9.37
N ASN A 50 -7.29 12.01 10.16
CA ASN A 50 -6.39 12.33 11.28
C ASN A 50 -4.96 11.82 11.02
N TRP A 51 -4.37 12.23 9.89
CA TRP A 51 -3.02 11.78 9.50
C TRP A 51 -1.98 12.03 10.60
N LYS A 52 -1.99 13.20 11.24
CA LYS A 52 -1.06 13.57 12.32
C LYS A 52 -1.05 12.57 13.48
N GLY A 53 -2.24 12.11 13.89
CA GLY A 53 -2.39 11.12 14.95
C GLY A 53 -2.13 9.66 14.55
N ASN A 54 -1.94 9.39 13.26
CA ASN A 54 -1.76 8.05 12.73
C ASN A 54 -0.36 7.78 12.16
N VAL A 55 0.54 8.77 12.07
CA VAL A 55 1.91 8.60 11.52
C VAL A 55 2.69 7.44 12.18
N LYS A 56 2.38 7.07 13.42
CA LYS A 56 3.02 5.96 14.16
C LYS A 56 2.14 4.71 14.30
N LYS A 57 1.05 4.61 13.53
CA LYS A 57 0.09 3.50 13.61
C LYS A 57 0.11 2.69 12.33
N ALA A 58 -0.01 1.37 12.48
CA ALA A 58 -0.16 0.46 11.34
C ALA A 58 -1.34 0.90 10.46
N GLY A 59 -1.11 0.92 9.16
CA GLY A 59 -1.98 1.51 8.14
C GLY A 59 -1.63 2.94 7.74
N PHE A 60 -0.69 3.60 8.44
CA PHE A 60 -0.15 4.89 8.04
C PHE A 60 1.32 5.08 8.47
N LEU A 61 2.06 3.98 8.68
CA LEU A 61 3.48 4.04 8.99
C LEU A 61 4.27 4.60 7.81
N PRO A 62 5.40 5.31 8.04
CA PRO A 62 6.23 5.83 6.95
C PRO A 62 6.67 4.75 5.96
N GLN A 63 6.98 3.55 6.44
CA GLN A 63 7.43 2.43 5.61
C GLN A 63 6.30 1.87 4.73
N GLU A 64 5.08 1.78 5.25
CA GLU A 64 3.91 1.32 4.49
C GLU A 64 3.56 2.30 3.37
N ARG A 65 3.64 3.60 3.68
CA ARG A 65 3.42 4.68 2.71
C ARG A 65 4.50 4.69 1.63
N GLN A 66 5.77 4.53 2.02
CA GLN A 66 6.88 4.43 1.08
C GLN A 66 6.74 3.22 0.17
N TRP A 67 6.32 2.07 0.70
CA TRP A 67 6.09 0.87 -0.09
C TRP A 67 5.02 1.08 -1.18
N LEU A 68 3.92 1.79 -0.88
CA LEU A 68 2.95 2.17 -1.93
C LEU A 68 3.54 3.12 -2.97
N THR A 69 4.33 4.12 -2.54
CA THR A 69 5.05 5.01 -3.48
C THR A 69 5.94 4.22 -4.44
N ASP A 70 6.73 3.29 -3.90
CA ASP A 70 7.66 2.48 -4.69
C ASP A 70 6.91 1.53 -5.63
N LEU A 71 5.81 0.94 -5.18
CA LEU A 71 4.96 0.06 -5.99
C LEU A 71 4.33 0.80 -7.16
N LEU A 72 3.77 2.00 -6.94
CA LEU A 72 3.17 2.79 -8.01
C LEU A 72 4.25 3.28 -9.00
N ALA A 73 5.46 3.56 -8.53
CA ALA A 73 6.59 3.92 -9.40
C ALA A 73 7.01 2.78 -10.36
N THR A 74 6.60 1.52 -10.12
CA THR A 74 6.87 0.44 -11.07
C THR A 74 5.92 0.43 -12.28
N GLY A 75 4.93 1.32 -12.34
CA GLY A 75 3.94 1.40 -13.42
C GLY A 75 2.54 0.93 -13.06
N TRP A 76 2.27 0.60 -11.79
CA TRP A 76 0.90 0.43 -11.30
C TRP A 76 0.24 1.78 -11.09
N VAL A 77 -1.08 1.82 -11.28
CA VAL A 77 -1.88 3.05 -11.20
C VAL A 77 -2.89 2.93 -10.07
N ASP A 78 -2.95 3.95 -9.22
CA ASP A 78 -4.07 4.15 -8.29
C ASP A 78 -5.24 4.80 -9.04
N VAL A 79 -6.20 3.97 -9.44
CA VAL A 79 -7.32 4.35 -10.31
C VAL A 79 -8.22 5.43 -9.70
N VAL A 80 -8.36 5.49 -8.37
CA VAL A 80 -9.22 6.48 -7.73
C VAL A 80 -8.57 7.85 -7.78
N ARG A 81 -7.27 7.93 -7.53
CA ARG A 81 -6.52 9.18 -7.59
C ARG A 81 -6.33 9.70 -9.01
N GLU A 82 -6.17 8.81 -9.98
CA GLU A 82 -6.13 9.23 -11.39
C GLU A 82 -7.46 9.84 -11.82
N ALA A 83 -8.58 9.25 -11.40
CA ALA A 83 -9.91 9.78 -11.68
C ALA A 83 -10.27 11.03 -10.85
N HIS A 84 -9.73 11.16 -9.63
CA HIS A 84 -10.06 12.20 -8.66
C HIS A 84 -8.81 12.70 -7.89
N PRO A 85 -8.03 13.64 -8.46
CA PRO A 85 -6.80 14.16 -7.84
C PRO A 85 -6.99 15.04 -6.60
#